data_AF-A0A377K0V8-F1
#
_entry.id   AF-A0A377K0V8-F1
#
_cell.length_a   1.000
_cell.length_b   1.000
_cell.length_c   1.000
_cell.angle_alpha   90.00
_cell.angle_beta   90.00
_cell.angle_gamma   90.00
#
_symmetry.space_group_name_H-M   'P 1'
#
loop_
_entity.id
_entity.type
_entity.pdbx_description
1 polymer ?
#
loop_
_entity_poly.entity_id
_entity_poly.type
_entity_poly.pdbx_seq_one_letter_code
_entity_poly.pdbx_strand_id
1 'polypeptide(L)'
;MPAWDEAAGKVLPTPNLHTLVQARDQLAKSGIAIEQLNAPSATSCTSLPLLAEYGVTHTEPGHALTSTIPANQQGDQPERIAMLWLSEISHHFRGDSYCYGGVTTVVVTRNMRWCLRQKIKELLKHISTPWMTAVSTTPCRWQASIR
;
A
#
# COMPACT_ATOMS: atom_id res chain seq x y z
N MET A 1 -13.47 -7.63 9.16
CA MET A 1 -12.86 -6.92 8.02
C MET A 1 -11.82 -7.80 7.35
N PRO A 2 -11.68 -7.84 6.03
CA PRO A 2 -10.65 -8.66 5.40
C PRO A 2 -9.26 -8.05 5.60
N ALA A 3 -8.22 -8.86 5.46
CA ALA A 3 -6.83 -8.43 5.59
C ALA A 3 -5.91 -9.24 4.67
N TRP A 4 -4.78 -8.65 4.28
CA TRP A 4 -3.75 -9.35 3.54
C TRP A 4 -3.07 -10.41 4.43
N ASP A 5 -3.00 -11.64 3.94
CA ASP A 5 -2.23 -12.71 4.54
C ASP A 5 -0.96 -12.95 3.71
N GLU A 6 0.20 -12.71 4.34
CA GLU A 6 1.50 -12.81 3.66
C GLU A 6 1.85 -14.26 3.27
N ALA A 7 1.47 -15.24 4.09
CA ALA A 7 1.78 -16.63 3.83
C ALA A 7 0.95 -17.21 2.69
N ALA A 8 -0.33 -16.83 2.61
CA ALA A 8 -1.26 -17.23 1.56
C ALA A 8 -1.12 -16.37 0.29
N GLY A 9 -0.47 -15.20 0.38
CA GLY A 9 -0.32 -14.28 -0.74
C GLY A 9 -1.64 -13.72 -1.26
N LYS A 10 -2.64 -13.57 -0.40
CA LYS A 10 -3.97 -13.06 -0.78
C LYS A 10 -4.68 -12.40 0.38
N VAL A 11 -5.73 -11.65 0.05
CA VAL A 11 -6.66 -11.11 1.05
C VAL A 11 -7.57 -12.23 1.55
N LEU A 12 -7.68 -12.35 2.87
CA LEU A 12 -8.48 -13.37 3.55
C LEU A 12 -9.50 -12.72 4.51
N PRO A 13 -10.63 -13.41 4.78
CA PRO A 13 -11.52 -13.02 5.86
C PRO A 13 -10.79 -13.16 7.20
N THR A 14 -11.00 -12.19 8.09
CA THR A 14 -10.46 -12.25 9.47
C THR A 14 -11.57 -12.62 10.46
N PRO A 15 -11.23 -13.01 11.70
CA PRO A 15 -12.22 -13.18 12.77
C PRO A 15 -13.18 -11.99 12.89
N ASN A 16 -12.70 -10.75 12.71
CA ASN A 16 -13.55 -9.55 12.77
C ASN A 16 -14.61 -9.52 11.65
N LEU A 17 -14.34 -10.08 10.46
CA LEU A 17 -15.34 -10.18 9.40
C LEU A 17 -16.41 -11.19 9.79
N HIS A 18 -15.99 -12.34 10.33
CA HIS A 18 -16.91 -13.35 10.82
C HIS A 18 -17.78 -12.84 11.97
N THR A 19 -17.22 -12.13 12.94
CA THR A 19 -18.00 -11.51 14.03
C THR A 19 -19.06 -10.54 13.50
N LEU A 20 -18.70 -9.73 12.49
CA LEU A 20 -19.62 -8.76 11.88
C LEU A 20 -20.80 -9.46 11.18
N VAL A 21 -20.52 -10.55 10.47
CA VAL A 21 -21.53 -11.38 9.80
C VAL A 21 -22.42 -12.10 10.83
N GLN A 22 -21.83 -12.65 11.88
CA GLN A 22 -22.58 -13.26 12.98
C GLN A 22 -23.49 -12.26 13.70
N ALA A 23 -23.01 -11.04 13.94
CA ALA A 23 -23.79 -9.98 14.55
C ALA A 23 -25.01 -9.61 13.68
N ARG A 24 -24.81 -9.45 12.37
CA ARG A 24 -25.91 -9.25 11.40
C ARG A 24 -26.95 -10.37 11.51
N ASP A 25 -26.50 -11.63 11.51
CA ASP A 25 -27.42 -12.78 11.54
C ASP A 25 -28.21 -12.88 12.84
N GLN A 26 -27.61 -12.52 13.97
CA GLN A 26 -28.30 -12.46 15.25
C GLN A 26 -29.36 -11.35 15.28
N LEU A 27 -29.05 -10.16 14.76
CA LEU A 27 -30.00 -9.06 14.66
C LEU A 27 -31.17 -9.40 13.72
N ALA A 28 -30.88 -10.05 12.59
CA ALA A 28 -31.90 -10.51 11.65
C ALA A 28 -32.88 -11.51 12.29
N LYS A 29 -32.39 -12.44 13.12
CA LYS A 29 -33.24 -13.37 13.88
C LYS A 29 -34.19 -12.67 14.86
N SER A 30 -33.81 -11.48 15.32
CA SER A 30 -34.65 -10.63 16.17
C SER A 30 -35.58 -9.70 15.38
N GLY A 31 -35.67 -9.86 14.05
CA GLY A 31 -36.52 -9.05 13.17
C GLY A 31 -35.95 -7.68 12.84
N ILE A 32 -34.67 -7.42 13.13
CA ILE A 32 -34.01 -6.15 12.81
C ILE A 32 -33.43 -6.22 11.41
N ALA A 33 -33.94 -5.37 10.50
CA ALA A 33 -33.40 -5.22 9.16
C ALA A 33 -32.09 -4.43 9.18
N ILE A 34 -31.07 -4.93 8.49
CA ILE A 34 -29.77 -4.26 8.32
C ILE A 34 -29.66 -3.84 6.86
N GLU A 35 -29.74 -2.54 6.60
CA GLU A 35 -29.57 -1.97 5.25
C GLU A 35 -28.09 -1.86 4.86
N GLN A 36 -27.22 -1.66 5.86
CA GLN A 36 -25.80 -1.46 5.66
C GLN A 36 -24.97 -2.44 6.47
N LEU A 37 -24.31 -3.33 5.76
CA LEU A 37 -23.19 -4.11 6.24
C LEU A 37 -21.90 -3.53 5.68
N ASN A 38 -21.22 -2.68 6.47
CA ASN A 38 -19.97 -2.03 6.07
C ASN A 38 -18.76 -2.84 6.53
N ALA A 39 -17.86 -3.17 5.61
CA ALA A 39 -16.62 -3.85 5.93
C ALA A 39 -15.39 -3.16 5.27
N PRO A 40 -14.77 -2.18 5.97
CA PRO A 40 -13.53 -1.54 5.53
C PRO A 40 -12.31 -2.48 5.68
N SER A 41 -11.12 -1.95 5.38
CA SER A 41 -9.81 -2.62 5.35
C SER A 41 -9.55 -3.46 4.11
N ALA A 42 -8.35 -3.31 3.55
CA ALA A 42 -7.86 -4.03 2.38
C ALA A 42 -8.82 -4.03 1.17
N THR A 43 -9.76 -3.08 1.10
CA THR A 43 -10.69 -2.91 -0.02
C THR A 43 -9.93 -2.55 -1.29
N SER A 44 -9.96 -3.43 -2.27
CA SER A 44 -9.36 -3.32 -3.60
C SER A 44 -10.24 -4.01 -4.65
N CYS A 45 -9.95 -3.81 -5.93
CA CYS A 45 -10.62 -4.51 -7.03
C CYS A 45 -10.65 -6.03 -6.83
N THR A 46 -9.57 -6.61 -6.30
CA THR A 46 -9.42 -8.05 -6.09
C THR A 46 -10.04 -8.56 -4.79
N SER A 47 -10.30 -7.69 -3.80
CA SER A 47 -10.98 -8.08 -2.55
C SER A 47 -12.50 -7.93 -2.61
N LEU A 48 -13.03 -7.11 -3.53
CA LEU A 48 -14.46 -6.86 -3.66
C LEU A 48 -15.29 -8.14 -3.88
N PRO A 49 -14.86 -9.12 -4.71
CA PRO A 49 -15.61 -10.38 -4.85
C PRO A 49 -15.72 -11.16 -3.54
N LEU A 50 -14.63 -11.27 -2.78
CA LEU A 50 -14.64 -11.90 -1.45
C LEU A 50 -15.63 -11.20 -0.52
N LEU A 51 -15.62 -9.87 -0.47
CA LEU A 51 -16.55 -9.10 0.37
C LEU A 51 -18.01 -9.34 -0.02
N ALA A 52 -18.30 -9.42 -1.32
CA ALA A 52 -19.63 -9.74 -1.82
C ALA A 52 -20.12 -11.13 -1.37
N GLU A 53 -19.24 -12.14 -1.31
CA GLU A 53 -19.58 -13.49 -0.80
C GLU A 53 -20.06 -13.47 0.66
N TYR A 54 -19.58 -12.51 1.48
CA TYR A 54 -20.02 -12.34 2.86
C TYR A 54 -21.29 -11.48 3.00
N GLY A 55 -21.87 -11.01 1.88
CA GLY A 55 -23.03 -10.13 1.87
C GLY A 55 -22.71 -8.72 2.36
N VAL A 56 -21.46 -8.27 2.20
CA VAL A 56 -21.06 -6.89 2.47
C VAL A 56 -21.69 -5.97 1.43
N THR A 57 -22.20 -4.85 1.89
CA THR A 57 -22.91 -3.86 1.04
C THR A 57 -22.07 -2.60 0.83
N HIS A 58 -21.21 -2.26 1.77
CA HIS A 58 -20.40 -1.04 1.78
C HIS A 58 -18.96 -1.37 2.12
N THR A 59 -18.03 -0.68 1.45
CA THR A 59 -16.59 -0.85 1.60
C THR A 59 -15.90 0.50 1.44
N GLU A 60 -14.69 0.64 1.98
CA GLU A 60 -13.99 1.93 2.03
C GLU A 60 -12.57 1.79 1.44
N PRO A 61 -12.39 1.93 0.10
CA PRO A 61 -11.07 1.85 -0.51
C PRO A 61 -10.22 3.08 -0.14
N GLY A 62 -9.13 2.82 0.60
CA GLY A 62 -8.10 3.82 0.89
C GLY A 62 -6.86 3.59 0.04
N HIS A 63 -6.00 2.67 0.45
CA HIS A 63 -4.74 2.36 -0.23
C HIS A 63 -4.88 1.89 -1.67
N ALA A 64 -6.01 1.30 -2.04
CA ALA A 64 -6.27 0.93 -3.43
C ALA A 64 -6.30 2.15 -4.36
N LEU A 65 -6.73 3.33 -3.87
CA LEU A 65 -6.78 4.56 -4.68
C LEU A 65 -5.39 5.01 -5.15
N THR A 66 -4.35 4.71 -4.37
CA THR A 66 -2.95 5.00 -4.75
C THR A 66 -2.15 3.74 -5.10
N SER A 67 -2.83 2.59 -5.13
CA SER A 67 -2.28 1.25 -5.29
C SER A 67 -1.14 0.89 -4.32
N THR A 68 -1.14 1.49 -3.14
CA THR A 68 -0.17 1.20 -2.07
C THR A 68 -0.63 0.05 -1.16
N ILE A 69 -1.35 -0.92 -1.73
CA ILE A 69 -1.83 -2.11 -1.04
C ILE A 69 -0.77 -3.22 -1.01
N PRO A 70 -0.70 -4.04 0.05
CA PRO A 70 0.22 -5.18 0.11
C PRO A 70 0.06 -6.18 -1.05
N ALA A 71 -1.16 -6.33 -1.57
CA ALA A 71 -1.45 -7.20 -2.71
C ALA A 71 -0.74 -6.79 -4.00
N ASN A 72 -0.36 -5.52 -4.14
CA ASN A 72 0.28 -5.00 -5.35
C ASN A 72 1.81 -4.93 -5.26
N GLN A 73 2.44 -5.71 -4.38
CA GLN A 73 3.89 -5.75 -4.28
C GLN A 73 4.58 -6.17 -5.60
N GLN A 74 3.93 -7.02 -6.39
CA GLN A 74 4.43 -7.46 -7.70
C GLN A 74 4.02 -6.53 -8.86
N GLY A 75 3.17 -5.53 -8.60
CA GLY A 75 2.67 -4.63 -9.64
C GLY A 75 1.64 -5.27 -10.59
N ASP A 76 0.99 -6.36 -10.17
CA ASP A 76 0.09 -7.18 -10.97
C ASP A 76 -1.40 -6.95 -10.66
N GLN A 77 -1.73 -6.03 -9.76
CA GLN A 77 -3.12 -5.68 -9.44
C GLN A 77 -3.70 -4.69 -10.48
N PRO A 78 -5.04 -4.61 -10.60
CA PRO A 78 -5.69 -3.64 -11.48
C PRO A 78 -5.33 -2.18 -11.16
N GLU A 79 -5.17 -1.86 -9.88
CA GLU A 79 -4.80 -0.52 -9.43
C GLU A 79 -3.32 -0.24 -9.74
N ARG A 80 -3.02 0.90 -10.37
CA ARG A 80 -1.64 1.32 -10.68
C ARG A 80 -1.09 2.24 -9.59
N ILE A 81 0.21 2.13 -9.30
CA ILE A 81 0.89 3.01 -8.34
C ILE A 81 0.72 4.47 -8.79
N ALA A 82 0.12 5.28 -7.92
CA ALA A 82 -0.20 6.68 -8.20
C ALA A 82 0.50 7.67 -7.26
N MET A 83 1.34 7.17 -6.34
CA MET A 83 2.11 8.01 -5.43
C MET A 83 3.54 7.50 -5.27
N LEU A 84 4.48 8.45 -5.16
CA LEU A 84 5.86 8.20 -4.78
C LEU A 84 6.31 9.26 -3.78
N TRP A 85 7.34 8.91 -3.01
CA TRP A 85 8.01 9.87 -2.14
C TRP A 85 9.29 10.35 -2.81
N LEU A 86 9.40 11.66 -3.01
CA LEU A 86 10.57 12.31 -3.60
C LEU A 86 11.32 13.09 -2.52
N SER A 87 12.64 12.94 -2.49
CA SER A 87 13.53 13.67 -1.60
C SER A 87 14.87 13.93 -2.30
N GLU A 88 15.71 14.71 -1.65
CA GLU A 88 17.05 15.08 -2.11
C GLU A 88 18.11 14.58 -1.12
N ILE A 89 19.30 14.26 -1.64
CA ILE A 89 20.46 13.95 -0.81
C ILE A 89 20.88 15.22 -0.07
N SER A 90 20.82 15.16 1.25
CA SER A 90 21.24 16.23 2.14
C SER A 90 22.76 16.27 2.29
N HIS A 91 23.41 15.14 2.63
CA HIS A 91 24.85 15.10 2.87
C HIS A 91 25.42 13.68 2.80
N HIS A 92 26.74 13.60 2.80
CA HIS A 92 27.49 12.35 2.90
C HIS A 92 28.16 12.25 4.27
N PHE A 93 28.06 11.08 4.90
CA PHE A 93 28.72 10.81 6.16
C PHE A 93 29.21 9.37 6.22
N ARG A 94 30.50 9.17 6.50
CA ARG A 94 31.16 7.85 6.60
C ARG A 94 30.91 6.89 5.42
N GLY A 95 30.84 7.44 4.21
CA GLY A 95 30.63 6.66 2.98
C GLY A 95 29.15 6.45 2.62
N ASP A 96 28.23 6.81 3.51
CA ASP A 96 26.79 6.74 3.26
C ASP A 96 26.24 8.09 2.79
N SER A 97 25.14 8.04 2.04
CA SER A 97 24.39 9.23 1.57
C SER A 97 23.08 9.32 2.35
N TYR A 98 22.79 10.49 2.91
CA TYR A 98 21.58 10.74 3.69
C TYR A 98 20.68 11.71 2.94
N CYS A 99 19.38 11.42 2.85
CA CYS A 99 18.39 12.32 2.26
C CYS A 99 17.58 13.04 3.33
N TYR A 100 16.90 14.13 2.95
CA TYR A 100 15.97 14.80 3.84
C TYR A 100 14.82 13.86 4.23
N GLY A 101 14.70 13.60 5.52
CA GLY A 101 13.54 12.93 6.12
C GLY A 101 12.44 13.93 6.49
N GLY A 102 11.39 13.45 7.16
CA GLY A 102 10.31 14.32 7.64
C GLY A 102 8.97 13.62 7.77
N VAL A 103 8.84 12.39 7.28
CA VAL A 103 7.62 11.61 7.39
C VAL A 103 7.78 10.52 8.44
N THR A 104 7.09 10.65 9.57
CA THR A 104 7.05 9.62 10.63
C THR A 104 6.28 8.37 10.18
N THR A 105 5.27 8.58 9.32
CA THR A 105 4.46 7.52 8.72
C THR A 105 4.33 7.81 7.23
N VAL A 106 5.29 7.38 6.42
CA VAL A 106 4.97 7.19 5.00
C VAL A 106 4.09 5.95 4.97
N VAL A 107 3.00 5.97 4.21
CA VAL A 107 2.47 4.72 3.67
C VAL A 107 3.44 4.26 2.59
N VAL A 108 4.63 3.92 3.04
CA VAL A 108 5.50 2.99 2.42
C VAL A 108 5.14 1.71 3.12
N THR A 109 4.56 0.79 2.36
CA THR A 109 4.74 -0.66 2.52
C THR A 109 5.92 -0.96 3.43
N ARG A 110 5.76 -1.03 4.77
CA ARG A 110 6.62 -1.57 5.88
C ARG A 110 8.13 -1.91 5.64
N ASN A 111 8.77 -1.40 4.61
CA ASN A 111 9.79 -2.07 3.78
C ASN A 111 10.26 -1.09 2.68
N MET A 112 10.65 0.14 3.03
CA MET A 112 11.37 1.05 2.12
C MET A 112 12.78 0.50 1.84
N ARG A 113 12.87 -0.63 1.14
CA ARG A 113 14.11 -1.38 0.90
C ARG A 113 14.91 -0.84 -0.29
N TRP A 114 14.23 -0.11 -1.17
CA TRP A 114 14.78 0.35 -2.44
C TRP A 114 14.62 1.86 -2.54
N CYS A 115 15.73 2.56 -2.72
CA CYS A 115 15.77 3.97 -3.06
C CYS A 115 16.42 4.07 -4.44
N LEU A 116 15.70 4.65 -5.41
CA LEU A 116 16.25 4.88 -6.72
C LEU A 116 16.94 6.25 -6.74
N ARG A 117 18.28 6.25 -6.73
CA ARG A 117 19.06 7.46 -6.93
C ARG A 117 19.19 7.74 -8.43
N GLN A 118 18.31 8.58 -8.97
CA GLN A 118 18.50 9.13 -10.31
C GLN A 118 18.99 10.57 -10.25
N LYS A 119 19.86 10.98 -11.17
CA LYS A 119 20.11 12.41 -11.40
C LYS A 119 18.83 13.00 -11.98
N ILE A 120 18.19 13.93 -11.27
CA ILE A 120 16.96 14.63 -11.69
C ILE A 120 17.06 15.20 -13.12
N LYS A 121 18.28 15.54 -13.58
CA LYS A 121 18.55 15.93 -14.98
C LYS A 121 18.10 14.91 -16.03
N GLU A 122 17.95 13.62 -15.68
CA GLU A 122 17.52 12.56 -16.60
C GLU A 122 16.01 12.32 -16.62
N LEU A 123 15.30 12.53 -15.51
CA LEU A 123 13.83 12.42 -15.46
C LEU A 123 13.15 13.56 -16.24
N LEU A 124 13.81 14.72 -16.34
CA LEU A 124 13.39 15.85 -17.18
C LEU A 124 13.74 15.66 -18.66
N LYS A 125 14.49 14.61 -19.07
CA LYS A 125 14.81 14.33 -20.48
C LYS A 125 13.58 13.92 -21.31
N HIS A 126 12.42 13.63 -20.73
CA HIS A 126 11.21 13.48 -21.55
C HIS A 126 10.70 14.83 -22.15
N ILE A 127 11.36 15.93 -21.81
CA ILE A 127 11.24 17.23 -22.50
C ILE A 127 12.32 17.37 -23.62
N SER A 128 13.29 16.45 -23.73
CA SER A 128 14.26 16.35 -24.85
C SER A 128 15.04 15.01 -24.90
N THR A 129 14.82 14.22 -25.96
CA THR A 129 15.48 12.92 -26.29
C THR A 129 17.00 13.01 -26.58
N PRO A 130 17.78 11.90 -26.64
CA PRO A 130 17.87 10.71 -25.77
C PRO A 130 19.34 10.48 -25.27
N TRP A 131 19.60 9.31 -24.66
CA TRP A 131 20.88 8.58 -24.41
C TRP A 131 21.26 8.27 -22.94
N MET A 132 21.31 6.95 -22.69
CA MET A 132 21.93 6.09 -21.65
C MET A 132 21.70 6.37 -20.15
N THR A 133 21.20 5.35 -19.43
CA THR A 133 21.11 5.30 -17.96
C THR A 133 21.74 4.00 -17.43
N ALA A 134 22.66 4.13 -16.47
CA ALA A 134 23.20 3.01 -15.70
C ALA A 134 22.43 2.86 -14.38
N VAL A 135 21.97 1.64 -14.08
CA VAL A 135 21.25 1.30 -12.83
C VAL A 135 22.25 0.73 -11.83
N SER A 136 22.36 1.36 -10.65
CA SER A 136 23.10 0.80 -9.51
C SER A 136 22.10 0.29 -8.47
N THR A 137 21.99 -1.02 -8.33
CA THR A 137 21.20 -1.69 -7.29
C THR A 137 22.07 -1.90 -6.04
N THR A 138 22.21 -0.87 -5.21
CA THR A 138 22.84 -1.01 -3.88
C THR A 138 21.78 -0.85 -2.79
N PRO A 139 21.70 -1.75 -1.79
CA PRO A 139 20.72 -1.63 -0.71
C PRO A 139 21.03 -0.39 0.14
N CYS A 140 20.12 0.59 0.19
CA CYS A 140 20.23 1.69 1.14
C CYS A 140 19.80 1.21 2.53
N ARG A 141 20.77 1.11 3.45
CA ARG A 141 20.51 0.82 4.87
C ARG A 141 20.11 2.14 5.55
N TRP A 142 18.85 2.24 5.97
CA TRP A 142 18.36 3.41 6.70
C TRP A 142 18.80 3.35 8.17
N GLN A 143 19.54 4.35 8.64
CA GLN A 143 19.63 4.70 10.06
C GLN A 143 19.08 6.11 10.23
N ALA A 144 17.85 6.21 10.74
CA ALA A 144 17.32 7.49 11.19
C ALA A 144 17.99 7.85 12.53
N SER A 145 18.92 8.80 12.52
CA SER A 145 19.40 9.46 13.73
C SER A 145 18.49 10.67 13.96
N ILE A 146 17.67 10.58 15.00
CA ILE A 146 17.03 11.74 15.61
C ILE A 146 18.08 12.34 16.56
N ARG A 147 18.42 13.61 16.37
CA ARG A 147 19.16 14.39 17.37
C ARG A 147 18.19 14.98 18.37
#